data_AF-A0A954FHQ3-F1
#
_entry.id   AF-A0A954FHQ3-F1
#
_cell.length_a   1.000
_cell.length_b   1.000
_cell.length_c   1.000
_cell.angle_alpha   90.00
_cell.angle_beta   90.00
_cell.angle_gamma   90.00
#
_symmetry.space_group_name_H-M   'P 1'
#
loop_
_entity.id
_entity.type
_entity.pdbx_description
1 polymer ?
#
loop_
_entity_poly.entity_id
_entity_poly.type
_entity_poly.pdbx_seq_one_letter_code
_entity_poly.pdbx_strand_id
1 'polypeptide(L)'
;MKTIRTVVHDRRIEIPAPDDLADGTEVVIELTPASENIGLNADIKEDWDDSPEGIERWIEAVRGLKPLIFTEQELATLEAEKSVRRQWESDHFFENGDKLAKLWE
;
A
#
# COMPACT_ATOMS: atom_id res chain seq x y z
N MET A 1 -5.22 3.77 -19.18
CA MET A 1 -3.75 3.82 -19.25
C MET A 1 -3.25 2.41 -19.45
N LYS A 2 -2.41 2.15 -20.47
CA LYS A 2 -1.72 0.86 -20.64
C LYS A 2 -0.36 1.00 -19.96
N THR A 3 -0.05 0.14 -18.99
CA THR A 3 1.25 0.14 -18.30
C THR A 3 2.15 -0.90 -18.97
N ILE A 4 3.29 -0.47 -19.51
CA ILE A 4 4.30 -1.35 -20.10
C ILE A 4 5.49 -1.42 -19.15
N ARG A 5 5.86 -2.63 -18.74
CA ARG A 5 7.02 -2.87 -17.87
C ARG A 5 8.22 -3.26 -18.72
N THR A 6 9.33 -2.56 -18.52
CA THR A 6 10.60 -2.80 -19.24
C THR A 6 11.78 -2.50 -18.32
N VAL A 7 12.99 -2.86 -18.74
CA VAL A 7 14.24 -2.68 -17.99
C VAL A 7 15.15 -1.73 -18.77
N VAL A 8 15.84 -0.85 -18.05
CA VAL A 8 16.84 0.04 -18.63
C VAL A 8 18.11 -0.77 -18.91
N HIS A 9 18.57 -0.81 -20.16
CA HIS A 9 19.82 -1.42 -20.58
C HIS A 9 20.71 -0.39 -21.26
N ASP A 10 21.97 -0.26 -20.84
CA ASP A 10 22.93 0.73 -21.40
C ASP A 10 22.38 2.17 -21.45
N ARG A 11 21.62 2.55 -20.42
CA ARG A 11 20.91 3.84 -20.33
C ARG A 11 19.89 4.08 -21.44
N ARG A 12 19.40 3.02 -22.07
CA ARG A 12 18.37 3.01 -23.10
C ARG A 12 17.18 2.17 -22.65
N ILE A 13 16.01 2.54 -23.16
CA ILE A 13 14.76 1.82 -22.92
C ILE A 13 14.25 1.41 -24.30
N GLU A 14 14.14 0.10 -24.53
CA GLU A 14 13.58 -0.46 -25.75
C GLU A 14 12.16 -0.94 -25.45
N ILE A 15 11.18 -0.33 -26.13
CA ILE A 15 9.77 -0.67 -26.04
C ILE A 15 9.28 -0.92 -27.46
N PRO A 16 8.82 -2.14 -27.80
CA PRO A 16 8.20 -2.37 -29.09
C PRO A 16 6.94 -1.52 -29.19
N ALA A 17 6.77 -0.83 -30.33
CA ALA A 17 5.58 -0.04 -30.59
C ALA A 17 4.35 -0.98 -30.63
N PRO A 18 3.27 -0.64 -29.90
CA PRO A 18 2.00 -1.33 -30.04
C PRO A 18 1.46 -1.27 -31.48
N ASP A 19 0.86 -2.36 -31.96
CA ASP A 19 0.32 -2.48 -33.33
C ASP A 19 -0.79 -1.46 -33.65
N ASP A 20 -1.39 -0.84 -32.62
CA ASP A 20 -2.40 0.22 -32.74
C ASP A 20 -1.82 1.62 -33.02
N LEU A 21 -0.48 1.77 -33.02
CA LEU A 21 0.19 3.04 -33.31
C LEU A 21 0.89 3.00 -34.66
N ALA A 22 0.53 3.93 -35.55
CA ALA A 22 1.18 4.08 -36.84
C ALA A 22 2.57 4.72 -36.72
N ASP A 23 3.43 4.43 -37.69
CA ASP A 23 4.76 5.05 -37.78
C ASP A 23 4.68 6.59 -37.79
N GLY A 24 5.56 7.23 -37.02
CA GLY A 24 5.60 8.68 -36.88
C GLY A 24 4.67 9.26 -35.80
N THR A 25 3.98 8.42 -35.03
CA THR A 25 3.18 8.88 -33.89
C THR A 25 4.07 9.34 -32.73
N GLU A 26 3.92 10.59 -32.29
CA GLU A 26 4.58 11.09 -31.09
C GLU A 26 3.94 10.50 -29.83
N VAL A 27 4.78 10.04 -28.90
CA VAL A 27 4.33 9.43 -27.64
C VAL A 27 5.05 10.10 -26.46
N VAL A 28 4.33 10.21 -25.34
CA VAL A 28 4.89 10.66 -24.06
C VAL A 28 5.04 9.45 -23.15
N ILE A 29 6.25 9.25 -22.61
CA ILE A 29 6.56 8.16 -21.68
C ILE A 29 6.80 8.77 -20.31
N GLU A 30 6.01 8.35 -19.32
CA GLU A 30 6.23 8.67 -17.92
C GLU A 30 6.97 7.50 -17.25
N LEU A 31 8.11 7.79 -16.63
CA LEU A 31 8.95 6.77 -15.98
C LEU A 31 8.66 6.74 -14.49
N THR A 32 8.06 5.66 -14.02
CA THR A 32 7.98 5.35 -12.60
C THR A 32 9.02 4.29 -12.29
N PRO A 33 10.00 4.55 -11.37
CA PRO A 33 10.90 3.51 -10.90
C PRO A 33 10.05 2.35 -10.37
N ALA A 34 10.32 1.13 -10.83
CA ALA A 34 9.74 -0.04 -10.20
C ALA A 34 10.36 -0.17 -8.81
N SER A 35 9.75 0.45 -7.80
CA SER A 35 10.02 0.09 -6.42
C SER A 35 9.54 -1.35 -6.25
N GLU A 36 10.43 -2.23 -5.76
CA GLU A 36 9.99 -3.53 -5.27
C GLU A 36 8.83 -3.29 -4.30
N ASN A 37 7.68 -3.86 -4.63
CA ASN A 37 6.53 -3.85 -3.73
C ASN A 37 6.94 -4.71 -2.55
N ILE A 38 7.48 -4.11 -1.50
CA ILE A 38 7.75 -4.79 -0.23
C ILE A 38 6.38 -4.95 0.46
N GLY A 39 5.49 -5.77 -0.11
CA GLY A 39 4.25 -6.31 0.46
C GLY A 39 3.34 -5.41 1.32
N LEU A 40 3.43 -4.07 1.25
CA LEU A 40 2.64 -3.18 2.11
C LEU A 40 1.19 -3.02 1.62
N ASN A 41 0.87 -3.54 0.44
CA ASN A 41 -0.51 -3.68 -0.02
C ASN A 41 -1.11 -4.94 0.60
N ALA A 42 -1.95 -4.76 1.64
CA ALA A 42 -2.64 -5.83 2.35
C ALA A 42 -3.55 -6.71 1.46
N ASP A 43 -3.86 -6.25 0.24
CA ASP A 43 -4.69 -6.96 -0.74
C ASP A 43 -3.90 -7.97 -1.59
N ILE A 44 -2.58 -8.04 -1.47
CA ILE A 44 -1.73 -9.00 -2.19
C ILE A 44 -1.10 -9.96 -1.18
N LYS A 45 -1.88 -10.93 -0.71
CA LYS A 45 -1.37 -12.01 0.16
C LYS A 45 -0.47 -13.02 -0.56
N GLU A 46 -0.48 -13.04 -1.89
CA GLU A 46 0.30 -14.00 -2.70
C GLU A 46 1.76 -13.58 -2.97
N ASP A 47 2.15 -12.31 -2.70
CA ASP A 47 3.50 -11.80 -3.02
C ASP A 47 4.46 -11.79 -1.81
N TRP A 48 4.14 -12.52 -0.73
CA TRP A 48 5.06 -12.64 0.40
C TRP A 48 6.14 -13.67 0.06
N ASP A 49 7.35 -13.17 -0.16
CA ASP A 49 8.53 -14.01 -0.39
C ASP A 49 9.06 -14.58 0.94
N ASP A 50 8.66 -15.82 1.24
CA ASP A 50 9.09 -16.59 2.41
C ASP A 50 10.44 -17.30 2.21
N SER A 51 11.16 -17.06 1.10
CA SER A 51 12.54 -17.54 0.97
C SER A 51 13.43 -16.94 2.06
N PRO A 52 14.54 -17.60 2.43
CA PRO A 52 15.51 -17.04 3.38
C PRO A 52 15.94 -15.61 2.98
N GLU A 53 16.16 -15.38 1.69
CA GLU A 53 16.52 -14.08 1.14
C GLU A 53 15.38 -13.06 1.27
N GLY A 54 14.12 -13.47 1.03
CA GLY A 54 12.95 -12.63 1.24
C GLY A 54 12.76 -12.21 2.70
N ILE A 55 12.97 -13.14 3.63
CA ILE A 55 12.92 -12.89 5.07
C ILE A 55 14.03 -11.91 5.50
N GLU A 56 15.25 -12.08 5.02
CA GLU A 56 16.36 -11.18 5.32
C GLU A 56 16.07 -9.74 4.85
N ARG A 57 15.49 -9.59 3.64
CA ARG A 57 15.07 -8.26 3.13
C ARG A 57 14.00 -7.61 4.00
N TRP A 58 13.01 -8.37 4.46
CA TRP A 58 12.00 -7.87 5.39
C TRP A 58 12.62 -7.44 6.73
N ILE A 59 13.55 -8.23 7.26
CA ILE A 59 14.26 -7.88 8.50
C ILE A 59 15.05 -6.57 8.33
N GLU A 60 15.75 -6.39 7.22
CA GLU A 60 16.47 -5.16 6.92
C GLU A 60 15.52 -3.96 6.79
N ALA A 61 14.42 -4.11 6.06
CA ALA A 61 13.40 -3.08 5.89
C ALA A 61 12.82 -2.63 7.25
N VAL A 62 12.46 -3.58 8.12
CA VAL A 62 11.93 -3.29 9.46
C VAL A 62 12.99 -2.64 10.35
N ARG A 63 14.25 -3.06 10.27
CA ARG A 63 15.36 -2.41 11.01
C ARG A 63 15.58 -0.95 10.59
N GLY A 64 15.27 -0.60 9.35
CA GLY A 64 15.34 0.77 8.84
C GLY A 64 14.20 1.68 9.32
N LEU A 65 13.13 1.13 9.91
CA LEU A 65 12.01 1.92 10.39
C LEU A 65 12.42 2.77 11.60
N LYS A 66 12.09 4.06 11.53
CA LYS A 66 12.27 4.97 12.67
C LYS A 66 11.11 4.82 13.65
N PRO A 67 11.36 4.78 14.96
CA PRO A 67 10.30 4.80 15.96
C PRO A 67 9.42 6.03 15.77
N LEU A 68 8.11 5.84 15.86
CA LEU A 68 7.15 6.94 15.89
C LEU A 68 7.18 7.55 17.29
N ILE A 69 7.90 8.67 17.43
CA ILE A 69 8.00 9.42 18.69
C ILE A 69 7.00 10.57 18.63
N PHE A 70 5.99 10.52 19.49
CA PHE A 70 4.99 11.57 19.60
C PHE A 70 5.42 12.63 20.60
N THR A 71 5.05 13.87 20.32
CA THR A 71 5.06 14.96 21.31
C THR A 71 3.95 14.77 22.35
N GLU A 72 4.06 15.44 23.49
CA GLU A 72 3.02 15.41 24.53
C GLU A 72 1.65 15.88 24.00
N GLN A 73 1.65 16.87 23.10
CA GLN A 73 0.43 17.39 22.48
C GLN A 73 -0.22 16.36 21.55
N GLU A 74 0.56 15.65 20.74
CA GLU A 74 0.05 14.59 19.85
C GLU A 74 -0.50 13.41 20.65
N LEU A 75 0.16 13.03 21.75
CA LEU A 75 -0.34 12.00 22.65
C LEU A 75 -1.68 12.41 23.29
N ALA A 76 -1.82 13.66 23.71
CA ALA A 76 -3.06 14.17 24.27
C ALA A 76 -4.21 14.15 23.24
N THR A 77 -3.92 14.53 22.00
CA THR A 77 -4.89 14.45 20.89
C THR A 77 -5.33 13.01 20.64
N LEU A 78 -4.38 12.07 20.54
CA LEU A 78 -4.68 10.65 20.33
C LEU A 78 -5.52 10.06 21.47
N GLU A 79 -5.26 10.43 22.72
CA GLU A 79 -6.02 9.93 23.86
C GLU A 79 -7.44 10.50 23.91
N ALA A 80 -7.60 11.78 23.54
CA ALA A 80 -8.92 12.40 23.39
C ALA A 80 -9.73 11.70 22.29
N GLU A 81 -9.12 11.43 21.12
CA GLU A 81 -9.76 10.71 20.02
C GLU A 81 -10.18 9.29 20.42
N LYS A 82 -9.30 8.55 21.11
CA LYS A 82 -9.63 7.21 21.65
C LYS A 82 -10.81 7.25 22.60
N SER A 83 -10.88 8.28 23.44
CA SER A 83 -11.94 8.43 24.44
C SER A 83 -13.29 8.73 23.77
N VAL A 84 -13.29 9.64 22.78
CA VAL A 84 -14.49 9.92 21.96
C VAL A 84 -14.94 8.68 21.21
N ARG A 85 -14.02 7.96 20.58
CA ARG A 85 -14.34 6.74 19.84
C ARG A 85 -14.93 5.66 20.75
N ARG A 86 -14.35 5.45 21.92
CA ARG A 86 -14.85 4.48 22.91
C ARG A 86 -16.26 4.82 23.36
N GLN A 87 -16.54 6.11 23.61
CA GLN A 87 -17.89 6.55 23.99
C GLN A 87 -18.88 6.29 22.86
N TRP A 88 -18.53 6.66 21.63
CA TRP A 88 -19.35 6.40 20.45
C TRP A 88 -19.61 4.89 20.25
N GLU A 89 -18.58 4.05 20.35
CA GLU A 89 -18.69 2.59 20.25
C GLU A 89 -19.61 2.02 21.34
N SER A 90 -19.53 2.53 22.57
CA SER A 90 -20.40 2.14 23.67
C SER A 90 -21.85 2.52 23.41
N ASP A 91 -22.10 3.75 22.96
CA ASP A 91 -23.46 4.25 22.72
C ASP A 91 -24.15 3.52 21.56
N HIS A 92 -23.38 3.09 20.55
CA HIS A 92 -23.90 2.43 19.34
C HIS A 92 -23.76 0.90 19.37
N PHE A 93 -23.34 0.32 20.49
CA PHE A 93 -23.04 -1.11 20.60
C PHE A 93 -24.24 -1.99 20.21
N PHE A 94 -25.42 -1.69 20.75
CA PHE A 94 -26.64 -2.44 20.48
C PHE A 94 -27.17 -2.23 19.05
N GLU A 95 -27.09 -1.01 18.52
CA GLU A 95 -27.49 -0.73 17.14
C GLU A 95 -26.64 -1.51 16.13
N ASN A 96 -25.35 -1.67 16.41
CA ASN A 96 -24.46 -2.47 15.58
C ASN A 96 -24.78 -3.97 15.72
N GLY A 97 -25.10 -4.44 16.93
CA GLY A 97 -25.56 -5.81 17.17
C GLY A 97 -26.84 -6.15 16.40
N ASP A 98 -27.83 -5.27 16.43
CA ASP A 98 -29.10 -5.45 15.72
C ASP A 98 -28.93 -5.42 14.20
N LYS A 99 -28.04 -4.58 13.67
CA LYS A 99 -27.68 -4.57 12.24
C LYS A 99 -27.03 -5.88 11.82
N LEU A 100 -26.10 -6.39 12.63
CA LEU A 100 -25.42 -7.64 12.36
C LEU A 100 -26.39 -8.83 12.43
N ALA A 101 -27.30 -8.87 13.40
CA ALA A 101 -28.30 -9.94 13.50
C ALA A 101 -29.17 -10.03 12.24
N LYS A 102 -29.62 -8.89 11.70
CA LYS A 102 -30.42 -8.82 10.46
C LYS A 102 -29.69 -9.26 9.19
N LEU A 103 -28.36 -9.34 9.20
CA LEU A 103 -27.58 -9.85 8.06
C LEU A 103 -27.59 -11.39 8.00
N TRP A 104 -28.03 -12.08 9.05
CA TRP A 104 -28.05 -13.54 9.17
C TRP A 104 -29.47 -14.14 9.23
N GLU A 105 -30.52 -13.31 9.04
CA GLU A 105 -31.90 -13.72 8.76
C GLU A 105 -32.20 -13.67 7.25
#